data_AF-A0AAW0RFY8-F1
#
_entry.id   AF-A0AAW0RFY8-F1
#
_cell.length_a   1.000
_cell.length_b   1.000
_cell.length_c   1.000
_cell.angle_alpha   90.00
_cell.angle_beta   90.00
_cell.angle_gamma   90.00
#
_symmetry.space_group_name_H-M   'P 1'
#
loop_
_entity.id
_entity.type
_entity.pdbx_description
1 polymer ?
#
loop_
_entity_poly.entity_id
_entity_poly.type
_entity_poly.pdbx_seq_one_letter_code
_entity_poly.pdbx_strand_id
1 'polypeptide(L)'
;MSSSSLFTLPIGPCGKHPGGTLTCTEPQPQVYLLTWNSPPDNRLTTPFCKTLLAALDILEYGDYAPGVVVTTSAITKNYSNGFDLEHTLANKDVFFPFFYGLWVRFLT
;
A
#
# COMPACT_ATOMS: atom_id res chain seq x y z
N MET A 1 2.72 -21.74 11.56
CA MET A 1 1.65 -20.89 12.14
C MET A 1 1.06 -20.10 10.99
N SER A 2 -0.25 -20.23 10.73
CA SER A 2 -0.90 -19.49 9.64
C SER A 2 -1.11 -18.06 10.10
N SER A 3 -0.52 -17.07 9.42
CA SER A 3 -0.82 -15.66 9.70
C SER A 3 -2.30 -15.42 9.35
N SER A 4 -3.12 -15.03 10.32
CA SER A 4 -4.51 -14.68 10.04
C SER A 4 -4.55 -13.39 9.22
N SER A 5 -5.44 -13.35 8.21
CA SER A 5 -5.72 -12.10 7.50
C SER A 5 -6.52 -11.18 8.41
N LEU A 6 -6.02 -9.95 8.61
CA LEU A 6 -6.72 -8.92 9.38
C LEU A 6 -7.72 -8.17 8.50
N PHE A 7 -7.25 -7.67 7.35
CA PHE A 7 -8.09 -6.99 6.37
C PHE A 7 -7.46 -7.02 4.98
N THR A 8 -8.28 -6.82 3.95
CA THR A 8 -7.82 -6.61 2.56
C THR A 8 -8.55 -5.42 1.97
N LEU A 9 -7.81 -4.49 1.37
CA LEU A 9 -8.37 -3.34 0.66
C LEU A 9 -8.12 -3.48 -0.84
N PRO A 10 -9.13 -3.16 -1.69
CA PRO A 10 -8.94 -3.12 -3.13
C PRO A 10 -8.14 -1.88 -3.53
N ILE A 11 -7.23 -2.05 -4.48
CA ILE A 11 -6.56 -0.97 -5.21
C ILE A 11 -7.30 -0.82 -6.54
N GLY A 12 -7.85 0.37 -6.79
CA GLY A 12 -8.57 0.65 -8.03
C GLY A 12 -7.67 0.64 -9.28
N PRO A 13 -8.22 0.34 -10.47
CA PRO A 13 -7.49 0.41 -11.72
C PRO A 13 -7.02 1.85 -12.04
N CYS A 14 -5.96 1.98 -12.83
CA CYS A 14 -5.39 3.27 -13.21
C CYS A 14 -4.66 3.19 -14.55
N GLY A 15 -5.25 3.75 -15.62
CA GLY A 15 -4.70 3.68 -16.96
C GLY A 15 -4.46 2.23 -17.40
N LYS A 16 -3.21 1.88 -17.70
CA LYS A 16 -2.78 0.51 -18.06
C LYS A 16 -2.70 -0.47 -16.89
N HIS A 17 -2.84 0.01 -15.66
CA HIS A 17 -2.75 -0.82 -14.45
C HIS A 17 -4.13 -1.38 -14.09
N PRO A 18 -4.29 -2.71 -13.98
CA PRO A 18 -5.60 -3.33 -13.75
C PRO A 18 -6.14 -3.13 -12.32
N GLY A 19 -5.35 -2.53 -11.43
CA GLY A 19 -5.66 -2.46 -9.99
C GLY A 19 -5.03 -3.64 -9.26
N GLY A 20 -5.53 -3.92 -8.06
CA GLY A 20 -4.90 -4.90 -7.20
C GLY A 20 -5.49 -4.95 -5.80
N THR A 21 -4.69 -5.42 -4.85
CA THR A 21 -5.06 -5.50 -3.43
C THR A 21 -3.90 -5.14 -2.52
N LEU A 22 -4.27 -4.68 -1.33
CA LEU A 22 -3.37 -4.55 -0.19
C LEU A 22 -3.95 -5.39 0.95
N THR A 23 -3.22 -6.42 1.36
CA THR A 23 -3.66 -7.35 2.40
C THR A 23 -2.79 -7.19 3.64
N CYS A 24 -3.42 -7.02 4.80
CA CYS A 24 -2.75 -7.01 6.09
C CYS A 24 -2.91 -8.36 6.79
N THR A 25 -1.81 -8.91 7.29
CA THR A 25 -1.79 -10.09 8.16
C THR A 25 -1.00 -9.84 9.44
N GLU A 26 -1.18 -10.70 10.44
CA GLU A 26 -0.39 -10.68 11.68
C GLU A 26 0.42 -11.99 11.80
N PRO A 27 1.64 -12.06 11.22
CA PRO A 27 2.49 -13.25 11.33
C PRO A 27 3.01 -13.53 12.74
N GLN A 28 3.10 -12.51 13.60
CA GLN A 28 3.49 -12.58 15.01
C GLN A 28 2.72 -11.49 15.78
N PRO A 29 2.47 -11.65 17.09
CA PRO A 29 1.79 -10.64 17.89
C PRO A 29 2.38 -9.24 17.69
N GLN A 30 1.53 -8.27 17.35
CA GLN A 30 1.88 -6.86 17.11
C GLN A 30 2.86 -6.63 15.95
N VAL A 31 2.98 -7.59 15.03
CA VAL A 31 3.71 -7.42 13.76
C VAL A 31 2.69 -7.44 12.64
N TYR A 32 2.43 -6.27 12.05
CA TYR A 32 1.45 -6.08 10.98
C TYR A 32 2.15 -6.10 9.61
N LEU A 33 1.89 -7.12 8.81
CA LEU A 33 2.48 -7.29 7.48
C LEU A 33 1.50 -6.85 6.39
N LEU A 34 1.80 -5.71 5.76
CA LEU A 34 1.09 -5.20 4.58
C LEU A 34 1.72 -5.76 3.30
N THR A 35 1.02 -6.68 2.66
CA THR A 35 1.43 -7.28 1.39
C THR A 35 0.76 -6.55 0.22
N TRP A 36 1.58 -5.97 -0.65
CA TRP A 36 1.15 -5.24 -1.84
C TRP A 36 1.03 -6.17 -3.05
N ASN A 37 -0.10 -6.09 -3.74
CA ASN A 37 -0.31 -6.79 -4.99
C ASN A 37 -1.00 -5.88 -6.00
N SER A 38 -0.24 -5.09 -6.75
CA SER A 38 -0.71 -4.25 -7.84
C SER A 38 0.10 -4.59 -9.10
N PRO A 39 -0.33 -5.59 -9.87
CA PRO A 39 0.35 -6.00 -11.09
C PRO A 39 0.55 -4.84 -12.08
N PRO A 40 1.60 -4.90 -12.90
CA PRO A 40 2.56 -6.01 -13.02
C PRO A 40 3.76 -5.94 -12.04
N ASP A 41 3.99 -4.80 -11.39
CA ASP A 41 5.26 -4.52 -10.70
C ASP A 41 5.13 -3.52 -9.53
N ASN A 42 3.94 -3.41 -8.93
CA ASN A 42 3.65 -2.50 -7.81
C ASN A 42 4.02 -1.04 -8.12
N ARG A 43 3.66 -0.57 -9.31
CA ARG A 43 3.77 0.85 -9.67
C ARG A 43 2.87 1.70 -8.78
N LEU A 44 3.45 2.75 -8.21
CA LEU A 44 2.75 3.68 -7.33
C LEU A 44 1.89 4.62 -8.18
N THR A 45 0.58 4.43 -8.11
CA THR A 45 -0.44 5.26 -8.74
C THR A 45 -1.26 5.97 -7.65
N THR A 46 -2.08 6.95 -8.03
CA THR A 46 -2.97 7.62 -7.07
C THR A 46 -3.88 6.64 -6.29
N PRO A 47 -4.59 5.68 -6.93
CA PRO A 47 -5.39 4.71 -6.17
C PRO A 47 -4.52 3.85 -5.26
N PHE A 48 -3.32 3.44 -5.68
CA PHE A 48 -2.39 2.70 -4.82
C PHE A 48 -2.05 3.49 -3.55
N CYS A 49 -1.59 4.73 -3.69
CA CYS A 49 -1.20 5.56 -2.55
C CYS A 49 -2.36 5.83 -1.60
N LYS A 50 -3.58 6.06 -2.13
CA LYS A 50 -4.78 6.23 -1.33
C LYS A 50 -5.14 4.96 -0.55
N THR A 51 -5.10 3.80 -1.19
CA THR A 51 -5.37 2.52 -0.52
C THR A 51 -4.32 2.21 0.56
N LEU A 52 -3.04 2.54 0.32
CA LEU A 52 -1.99 2.36 1.31
C LEU A 52 -2.16 3.30 2.52
N LEU A 53 -2.50 4.57 2.30
CA LEU A 53 -2.84 5.49 3.40
C LEU A 53 -4.03 4.96 4.21
N ALA A 54 -5.09 4.52 3.55
CA ALA A 54 -6.25 3.93 4.23
C ALA A 54 -5.88 2.67 5.04
N ALA A 55 -4.98 1.83 4.54
CA ALA A 55 -4.49 0.67 5.28
C ALA A 55 -3.70 1.08 6.55
N LEU A 56 -2.89 2.14 6.46
CA LEU A 56 -2.18 2.69 7.62
C LEU A 56 -3.16 3.32 8.63
N ASP A 57 -4.19 4.02 8.16
CA ASP A 57 -5.23 4.58 9.03
C ASP A 57 -6.02 3.49 9.76
N ILE A 58 -6.31 2.37 9.09
CA ILE A 58 -6.94 1.21 9.74
C ILE A 58 -6.02 0.65 10.84
N LEU A 59 -4.72 0.52 10.60
CA LEU A 59 -3.80 0.01 11.62
C LEU A 59 -3.66 0.96 12.82
N GLU A 60 -3.67 2.27 12.58
CA GLU A 60 -3.48 3.25 13.66
C GLU A 60 -4.76 3.52 14.46
N TYR A 61 -5.91 3.58 13.79
CA TYR A 61 -7.18 4.01 14.40
C TYR A 61 -8.23 2.88 14.50
N GLY A 62 -7.96 1.70 13.95
CA GLY A 62 -8.89 0.57 13.87
C GLY A 62 -8.85 -0.41 15.04
N ASP A 63 -8.51 0.06 16.24
CA ASP A 63 -8.47 -0.75 17.48
C ASP A 63 -7.45 -1.91 17.47
N TYR A 64 -6.32 -1.70 16.78
CA TYR A 64 -5.17 -2.60 16.84
C TYR A 64 -4.19 -2.16 17.94
N ALA A 65 -3.54 -3.13 18.60
CA ALA A 65 -2.51 -2.81 19.58
C ALA A 65 -1.29 -2.14 18.91
N PRO A 66 -0.64 -1.15 19.54
CA PRO A 66 0.58 -0.57 18.99
C PRO A 66 1.64 -1.65 18.70
N GLY A 67 2.32 -1.53 17.57
CA GLY A 67 3.22 -2.57 17.06
C GLY A 67 4.09 -2.10 15.91
N VAL A 68 4.68 -3.05 15.18
CA VAL A 68 5.55 -2.79 14.03
C VAL A 68 4.78 -3.04 12.73
N VAL A 69 4.87 -2.11 11.80
CA VAL A 69 4.34 -2.28 10.44
C VAL A 69 5.47 -2.67 9.49
N VAL A 70 5.29 -3.78 8.78
CA VAL A 70 6.19 -4.27 7.74
C VAL A 70 5.45 -4.22 6.41
N THR A 71 6.11 -3.79 5.34
CA THR A 71 5.55 -3.85 3.99
C THR A 71 6.32 -4.87 3.16
N THR A 72 5.61 -5.60 2.30
CA THR A 72 6.22 -6.54 1.35
C THR A 72 5.40 -6.62 0.07
N SER A 73 5.89 -7.36 -0.92
CA SER A 73 5.23 -7.56 -2.21
C SER A 73 4.79 -9.01 -2.38
N ALA A 74 3.59 -9.20 -2.93
CA ALA A 74 3.13 -10.49 -3.45
C ALA A 74 3.76 -10.83 -4.82
N ILE A 75 4.37 -9.85 -5.49
CA ILE A 75 5.01 -10.02 -6.80
C ILE A 75 6.46 -10.44 -6.57
N THR A 76 6.76 -11.72 -6.84
CA THR A 76 8.06 -12.35 -6.56
C THR A 76 9.26 -11.56 -7.10
N LYS A 77 9.11 -10.91 -8.25
CA LYS A 77 10.22 -10.22 -8.93
C LYS A 77 10.54 -8.84 -8.33
N ASN A 78 9.54 -8.09 -7.88
CA ASN A 78 9.70 -6.67 -7.54
C ASN A 78 8.95 -6.35 -6.24
N TYR A 79 9.61 -5.60 -5.34
CA TYR A 79 8.92 -4.94 -4.25
C TYR A 79 7.99 -3.85 -4.79
N SER A 80 8.56 -2.88 -5.51
CA SER A 80 7.88 -1.84 -6.27
C SER A 80 8.83 -1.29 -7.33
N ASN A 81 8.30 -0.89 -8.49
CA ASN A 81 9.07 -0.28 -9.57
C ASN A 81 8.91 1.26 -9.62
N GLY A 82 8.62 1.89 -8.48
CA GLY A 82 8.42 3.35 -8.35
C GLY A 82 7.05 3.83 -8.83
N PHE A 83 6.87 5.13 -9.02
CA PHE A 83 5.60 5.69 -9.50
C PHE A 83 5.42 5.53 -11.01
N ASP A 84 4.19 5.46 -11.50
CA ASP A 84 3.93 5.46 -12.95
C ASP A 84 4.14 6.87 -13.51
N LEU A 85 5.17 7.05 -14.34
CA LEU A 85 5.58 8.37 -14.85
C LEU A 85 4.48 9.05 -15.66
N GLU A 86 3.79 8.32 -16.52
CA GLU A 86 2.75 8.85 -17.41
C GLU A 86 1.55 9.35 -16.59
N HIS A 87 1.05 8.51 -15.69
CA HIS A 87 -0.02 8.85 -14.76
C HIS A 87 0.35 10.02 -13.85
N THR A 88 1.56 9.99 -13.27
CA THR A 88 2.04 11.01 -12.35
C THR A 88 2.18 12.37 -13.04
N LEU A 89 2.73 12.43 -14.25
CA LEU A 89 2.86 13.69 -14.97
C LEU A 89 1.50 14.26 -15.39
N ALA A 90 0.56 13.40 -15.80
CA ALA A 90 -0.80 13.81 -16.13
C ALA A 90 -1.59 14.34 -14.92
N ASN A 91 -1.26 13.89 -13.70
CA ASN A 91 -1.98 14.22 -12.47
C ASN A 91 -1.08 14.87 -11.40
N LYS A 92 -0.02 15.58 -11.81
CA LYS A 92 1.08 16.02 -10.91
C LYS A 92 0.60 16.76 -9.66
N ASP A 93 -0.38 17.65 -9.80
CA ASP A 93 -0.87 18.51 -8.72
C ASP A 93 -1.68 17.74 -7.68
N VAL A 94 -2.13 16.53 -8.03
CA VAL A 94 -2.82 15.60 -7.12
C VAL A 94 -1.86 14.53 -6.63
N PHE A 95 -1.07 13.93 -7.52
CA PHE A 95 -0.23 12.79 -7.20
C PHE A 95 0.88 13.14 -6.20
N PHE A 96 1.66 14.19 -6.44
CA PHE A 96 2.82 14.50 -5.60
C PHE A 96 2.44 14.85 -4.15
N PRO A 97 1.37 15.62 -3.88
CA PRO A 97 0.90 15.83 -2.51
C PRO A 97 0.51 14.52 -1.80
N PHE A 98 -0.22 13.61 -2.45
CA PHE A 98 -0.55 12.30 -1.86
C PHE A 98 0.69 11.45 -1.63
N PHE A 99 1.60 11.40 -2.60
CA PHE A 99 2.83 10.65 -2.51
C PHE A 99 3.72 11.15 -1.37
N TYR A 100 3.87 12.47 -1.23
CA TYR A 100 4.61 13.05 -0.12
C TYR A 100 3.95 12.76 1.23
N GLY A 101 2.63 12.94 1.34
CA GLY A 101 1.87 12.64 2.56
C GLY A 101 2.02 11.18 3.00
N LEU A 102 2.05 10.24 2.05
CA LEU A 102 2.33 8.83 2.32
C LEU A 102 3.71 8.61 2.95
N TRP A 103 4.76 9.24 2.44
CA TRP A 103 6.10 9.08 3.01
C TRP A 103 6.25 9.73 4.38
N VAL A 104 5.60 10.87 4.61
CA VAL A 104 5.55 11.48 5.95
C VAL A 104 4.98 10.48 6.96
N ARG A 105 3.87 9.78 6.62
CA ARG A 105 3.26 8.76 7.47
C ARG A 105 4.16 7.55 7.78
N PHE A 106 5.16 7.26 6.95
CA PHE A 106 6.16 6.22 7.27
C PHE A 106 7.28 6.73 8.17
N LEU A 107 7.52 8.04 8.18
CA LEU A 107 8.65 8.66 8.89
C LEU A 107 8.26 9.25 10.24
N THR A 108 6.96 9.48 10.48
CA THR A 108 6.41 10.13 11.67
C THR A 108 5.20 9.37 12.18
#